data_AF-A0A8J4PWK7-F1
#
_entry.id   AF-A0A8J4PWK7-F1
#
_cell.length_a   1.000
_cell.length_b   1.000
_cell.length_c   1.000
_cell.angle_alpha   90.00
_cell.angle_beta   90.00
_cell.angle_gamma   90.00
#
_symmetry.space_group_name_H-M   'P 1'
#
loop_
_entity.id
_entity.type
_entity.pdbx_description
1 polymer ?
#
loop_
_entity_poly.entity_id
_entity_poly.type
_entity_poly.pdbx_seq_one_letter_code
_entity_poly.pdbx_strand_id
1 'polypeptide(L)'
;MDIQLTFSDVTKAEATMISTTEPGQVFEGILTYGGYPSFKFDKTQTYDQQIQSFTSNAQERMAHSLLENEIVLPSKIIAEGISFVYCVIDYPLEEEAYIKVSFPSPKSITNYELLAIHAKVYQYIYEIENTTFPDPGTVPGMLNRAKSHGKYGIWGHYLEDLIYNSSGGVKIYNNFIFCEFDVDS
;
A
#
# COMPACT_ATOMS: atom_id res chain seq x y z
N MET A 1 -17.41 -4.40 5.52
CA MET A 1 -17.63 -2.96 5.78
C MET A 1 -17.27 -2.24 4.50
N ASP A 2 -18.19 -1.47 3.91
CA ASP A 2 -17.85 -0.61 2.76
C ASP A 2 -16.97 0.50 3.29
N ILE A 3 -15.73 0.57 2.83
CA ILE A 3 -14.82 1.59 3.33
C ILE A 3 -15.10 2.87 2.56
N GLN A 4 -15.82 3.80 3.18
CA GLN A 4 -15.83 5.18 2.69
C GLN A 4 -14.49 5.81 3.04
N LEU A 5 -13.51 5.66 2.15
CA LEU A 5 -12.21 6.30 2.24
C LEU A 5 -12.23 7.60 1.45
N THR A 6 -11.66 8.65 2.02
CA THR A 6 -11.32 9.86 1.28
C THR A 6 -9.81 9.98 1.16
N PHE A 7 -9.35 10.27 -0.06
CA PHE A 7 -7.95 10.38 -0.42
C PHE A 7 -7.61 11.84 -0.71
N SER A 8 -6.48 12.31 -0.19
CA SER A 8 -5.95 13.64 -0.49
C SER A 8 -4.43 13.67 -0.38
N ASP A 9 -3.77 14.58 -1.08
CA ASP A 9 -2.35 14.82 -0.86
C ASP A 9 -2.09 15.32 0.56
N VAL A 10 -0.95 14.95 1.12
CA VAL A 10 -0.46 15.49 2.39
C VAL A 10 -0.11 16.97 2.24
N THR A 11 -0.58 17.80 3.15
CA THR A 11 -0.23 19.22 3.19
C THR A 11 1.17 19.43 3.78
N LYS A 12 1.80 20.59 3.51
CA LYS A 12 3.10 20.94 4.13
C LYS A 12 3.08 20.90 5.66
N ALA A 13 1.98 21.31 6.27
CA ALA A 13 1.81 21.29 7.72
C ALA A 13 1.79 19.85 8.25
N GLU A 14 1.10 18.94 7.56
CA GLU A 14 1.05 17.52 7.91
C GLU A 14 2.41 16.84 7.70
N ALA A 15 3.10 17.11 6.59
CA ALA A 15 4.46 16.60 6.36
C ALA A 15 5.45 17.04 7.45
N THR A 16 5.36 18.30 7.88
CA THR A 16 6.14 18.82 9.00
C THR A 16 5.78 18.10 10.30
N MET A 17 4.49 17.88 10.56
CA MET A 17 4.04 17.16 11.75
C MET A 17 4.55 15.71 11.76
N ILE A 18 4.45 14.98 10.65
CA ILE A 18 4.94 13.59 10.54
C ILE A 18 6.45 13.51 10.80
N SER A 19 7.24 14.43 10.22
CA SER A 19 8.70 14.42 10.33
C SER A 19 9.24 14.89 11.70
N THR A 20 8.44 15.60 12.49
CA THR A 20 8.87 16.16 13.79
C THR A 20 8.23 15.46 14.99
N THR A 21 7.23 14.62 14.77
CA THR A 21 6.56 13.87 15.83
C THR A 21 7.20 12.50 15.97
N GLU A 22 7.56 12.14 17.20
CA GLU A 22 8.03 10.79 17.52
C GLU A 22 6.86 9.80 17.54
N PRO A 23 6.98 8.64 16.88
CA PRO A 23 5.94 7.62 16.91
C PRO A 23 5.89 6.93 18.28
N GLY A 24 4.68 6.55 18.70
CA GLY A 24 4.49 5.76 19.92
C GLY A 24 4.91 4.30 19.74
N GLN A 25 4.76 3.76 18.52
CA GLN A 25 5.21 2.41 18.15
C GLN A 25 5.74 2.41 16.72
N VAL A 26 6.73 1.56 16.46
CA VAL A 26 7.31 1.34 15.14
C VAL A 26 7.32 -0.16 14.87
N PHE A 27 6.93 -0.55 13.66
CA PHE A 27 7.00 -1.91 13.17
C PHE A 27 7.68 -1.94 11.80
N GLU A 28 8.48 -2.96 11.57
CA GLU A 28 9.13 -3.23 10.29
C GLU A 28 8.71 -4.63 9.82
N GLY A 29 8.59 -4.82 8.51
CA GLY A 29 8.31 -6.14 7.93
C GLY A 29 7.00 -6.78 8.42
N ILE A 30 5.97 -5.97 8.72
CA ILE A 30 4.70 -6.48 9.28
C ILE A 30 3.86 -7.32 8.32
N LEU A 31 4.27 -7.40 7.05
CA LEU A 31 3.51 -8.02 5.97
C LEU A 31 4.44 -8.81 5.06
N THR A 32 4.81 -10.01 5.49
CA THR A 32 5.49 -10.96 4.62
C THR A 32 4.49 -11.51 3.60
N TYR A 33 4.74 -11.33 2.29
CA TYR A 33 3.85 -11.73 1.20
C TYR A 33 2.48 -11.02 1.14
N GLY A 34 2.48 -9.69 1.04
CA GLY A 34 1.26 -8.87 0.93
C GLY A 34 0.42 -9.07 -0.35
N GLY A 35 0.82 -9.94 -1.27
CA GLY A 35 0.15 -10.10 -2.56
C GLY A 35 0.41 -8.90 -3.48
N TYR A 36 -0.62 -8.43 -4.18
CA TYR A 36 -0.49 -7.41 -5.22
C TYR A 36 -1.31 -6.15 -4.86
N PRO A 37 -0.80 -4.94 -5.08
CA PRO A 37 -1.60 -3.72 -5.00
C PRO A 37 -2.75 -3.69 -6.02
N SER A 38 -2.64 -4.43 -7.12
CA SER A 38 -3.63 -4.52 -8.21
C SER A 38 -4.91 -5.29 -7.85
N PHE A 39 -4.92 -6.02 -6.73
CA PHE A 39 -6.08 -6.78 -6.27
C PHE A 39 -7.36 -5.94 -6.26
N LYS A 40 -8.40 -6.46 -6.92
CA LYS A 40 -9.72 -5.80 -6.99
C LYS A 40 -10.56 -6.23 -5.81
N PHE A 41 -11.02 -5.25 -5.05
CA PHE A 41 -11.90 -5.45 -3.89
C PHE A 41 -12.70 -4.18 -3.61
N ASP A 42 -13.94 -4.37 -3.17
CA ASP A 42 -14.83 -3.30 -2.73
C ASP A 42 -14.93 -3.23 -1.20
N LYS A 43 -14.50 -4.29 -0.52
CA LYS A 43 -14.57 -4.47 0.94
C LYS A 43 -13.25 -5.02 1.46
N THR A 44 -12.82 -4.57 2.64
CA THR A 44 -11.62 -5.12 3.32
C THR A 44 -11.68 -6.63 3.49
N GLN A 45 -12.85 -7.16 3.83
CA GLN A 45 -13.02 -8.61 3.99
C GLN A 45 -12.66 -9.40 2.72
N THR A 46 -12.94 -8.85 1.54
CA THR A 46 -12.57 -9.49 0.26
C THR A 46 -11.05 -9.46 0.08
N TYR A 47 -10.41 -8.36 0.48
CA TYR A 47 -8.95 -8.25 0.45
C TYR A 47 -8.27 -9.21 1.43
N ASP A 48 -8.80 -9.34 2.65
CA ASP A 48 -8.32 -10.30 3.65
C ASP A 48 -8.33 -11.72 3.09
N GLN A 49 -9.41 -12.11 2.41
CA GLN A 49 -9.53 -13.43 1.78
C GLN A 49 -8.51 -13.61 0.64
N GLN A 50 -8.27 -12.56 -0.16
CA GLN A 50 -7.28 -12.60 -1.24
C GLN A 50 -5.87 -12.76 -0.70
N ILE A 51 -5.49 -12.03 0.36
CA ILE A 51 -4.20 -12.18 1.03
C ILE A 51 -4.06 -13.59 1.63
N GLN A 52 -5.08 -14.08 2.34
CA GLN A 52 -5.04 -15.41 2.94
C GLN A 52 -4.86 -16.51 1.89
N SER A 53 -5.55 -16.39 0.74
CA SER A 53 -5.37 -17.31 -0.39
C SER A 53 -3.97 -17.19 -1.00
N PHE A 54 -3.49 -15.96 -1.22
CA PHE A 54 -2.16 -15.72 -1.78
C PHE A 54 -1.06 -16.31 -0.90
N THR A 55 -1.11 -16.02 0.39
CA THR A 55 -0.16 -16.49 1.39
C THR A 55 -0.18 -18.02 1.54
N SER A 56 -1.36 -18.64 1.57
CA SER A 56 -1.47 -20.11 1.61
C SER A 56 -0.81 -20.76 0.38
N ASN A 57 -1.08 -20.22 -0.82
CA ASN A 57 -0.45 -20.71 -2.06
C ASN A 57 1.07 -20.46 -2.08
N ALA A 58 1.54 -19.34 -1.53
CA ALA A 58 2.96 -19.06 -1.40
C ALA A 58 3.64 -20.07 -0.48
N GLN A 59 3.01 -20.40 0.66
CA GLN A 59 3.50 -21.44 1.57
C GLN A 59 3.58 -22.81 0.90
N GLU A 60 2.57 -23.21 0.12
CA GLU A 60 2.62 -24.49 -0.62
C GLU A 60 3.79 -24.53 -1.60
N ARG A 61 4.07 -23.43 -2.32
CA ARG A 61 5.23 -23.32 -3.21
C ARG A 61 6.55 -23.34 -2.45
N MET A 62 6.61 -22.67 -1.29
CA MET A 62 7.81 -22.59 -0.47
C MET A 62 8.07 -23.86 0.33
N ALA A 63 7.07 -24.68 0.66
CA ALA A 63 7.27 -25.97 1.33
C ALA A 63 8.12 -26.96 0.50
N HIS A 64 8.28 -26.70 -0.81
CA HIS A 64 9.20 -27.42 -1.69
C HIS A 64 10.64 -26.85 -1.70
N SER A 65 10.88 -25.71 -1.03
CA SER A 65 12.15 -25.02 -0.86
C SER A 65 12.50 -25.05 0.64
N LEU A 66 13.71 -25.44 1.03
CA LEU A 66 14.13 -25.62 2.44
C LEU A 66 14.18 -24.33 3.30
N LEU A 67 13.49 -23.27 2.88
CA LEU A 67 13.31 -22.02 3.63
C LEU A 67 12.07 -22.16 4.50
N GLU A 68 12.20 -22.94 5.58
CA GLU A 68 11.16 -23.06 6.59
C GLU A 68 11.03 -21.75 7.36
N ASN A 69 9.80 -21.21 7.34
CA ASN A 69 9.27 -20.14 8.21
C ASN A 69 9.42 -18.70 7.71
N GLU A 70 8.66 -18.35 6.67
CA GLU A 70 8.09 -17.00 6.60
C GLU A 70 6.62 -17.06 7.03
N ILE A 71 6.37 -16.45 8.19
CA ILE A 71 5.14 -16.57 8.97
C ILE A 71 4.06 -15.74 8.28
N VAL A 72 2.96 -16.40 7.89
CA VAL A 72 1.72 -15.71 7.56
C VAL A 72 1.21 -15.09 8.85
N LEU A 73 1.34 -13.76 8.96
CA LEU A 73 0.88 -13.06 10.14
C LEU A 73 -0.65 -12.99 10.11
N PRO A 74 -1.36 -13.60 11.09
CA PRO A 74 -2.81 -13.53 11.13
C PRO A 74 -3.25 -12.06 11.23
N SER A 75 -4.44 -11.75 10.71
CA SER A 75 -5.03 -10.43 10.86
C SER A 75 -5.10 -10.07 12.35
N LYS A 76 -4.46 -8.95 12.73
CA LYS A 76 -4.34 -8.48 14.11
C LYS A 76 -4.54 -6.98 14.15
N ILE A 77 -5.30 -6.51 15.14
CA ILE A 77 -5.40 -5.09 15.46
C ILE A 77 -4.02 -4.56 15.84
N ILE A 78 -3.54 -3.54 15.11
CA ILE A 78 -2.25 -2.88 15.35
C ILE A 78 -2.42 -1.51 16.01
N ALA A 79 -3.60 -0.88 15.85
CA ALA A 79 -3.93 0.38 16.51
C ALA A 79 -5.43 0.57 16.70
N GLU A 80 -5.80 1.41 17.66
CA GLU A 80 -7.18 1.80 17.97
C GLU A 80 -7.34 3.31 17.89
N GLY A 81 -8.57 3.79 17.68
CA GLY A 81 -8.87 5.23 17.66
C GLY A 81 -8.21 6.01 16.51
N ILE A 82 -7.91 5.34 15.40
CA ILE A 82 -7.24 5.94 14.25
C ILE A 82 -8.25 6.69 13.38
N SER A 83 -7.98 7.96 13.12
CA SER A 83 -8.81 8.85 12.30
C SER A 83 -8.34 8.94 10.85
N PHE A 84 -7.06 8.71 10.59
CA PHE A 84 -6.48 8.74 9.25
C PHE A 84 -5.17 7.93 9.18
N VAL A 85 -4.80 7.58 7.95
CA VAL A 85 -3.54 6.92 7.61
C VAL A 85 -2.81 7.78 6.58
N TYR A 86 -1.50 7.95 6.72
CA TYR A 86 -0.63 8.49 5.68
C TYR A 86 0.11 7.34 5.02
N CYS A 87 -0.05 7.21 3.71
CA CYS A 87 0.67 6.24 2.89
C CYS A 87 1.73 6.97 2.06
N VAL A 88 2.93 6.41 2.01
CA VAL A 88 4.00 6.82 1.10
C VAL A 88 4.11 5.82 -0.04
N ILE A 89 4.19 6.34 -1.26
CA ILE A 89 4.40 5.57 -2.48
C ILE A 89 5.52 6.24 -3.24
N ASP A 90 6.67 5.60 -3.33
CA ASP A 90 7.87 6.10 -4.00
C ASP A 90 8.17 5.35 -5.31
N TYR A 91 7.69 4.10 -5.43
CA TYR A 91 7.87 3.27 -6.62
C TYR A 91 6.54 2.84 -7.25
N PRO A 92 6.40 2.84 -8.60
CA PRO A 92 7.40 3.23 -9.61
C PRO A 92 7.18 4.67 -10.10
N LEU A 93 7.22 5.62 -9.18
CA LEU A 93 6.94 7.02 -9.45
C LEU A 93 8.24 7.77 -9.79
N GLU A 94 8.14 8.93 -10.46
CA GLU A 94 9.26 9.87 -10.53
C GLU A 94 9.32 10.75 -9.29
N GLU A 95 8.13 11.12 -8.78
CA GLU A 95 7.96 11.95 -7.61
C GLU A 95 7.21 11.16 -6.54
N GLU A 96 7.78 11.06 -5.35
CA GLU A 96 7.18 10.35 -4.22
C GLU A 96 5.83 10.97 -3.83
N ALA A 97 4.82 10.10 -3.66
CA ALA A 97 3.47 10.50 -3.33
C ALA A 97 3.17 10.23 -1.85
N TYR A 98 2.74 11.29 -1.16
CA TYR A 98 2.25 11.21 0.21
C TYR A 98 0.74 11.39 0.20
N ILE A 99 0.01 10.31 0.47
CA ILE A 99 -1.46 10.30 0.40
C ILE A 99 -2.03 10.11 1.80
N LYS A 100 -2.87 11.06 2.21
CA LYS A 100 -3.72 10.94 3.38
C LYS A 100 -4.99 10.19 3.02
N VAL A 101 -5.30 9.18 3.82
CA VAL A 101 -6.53 8.42 3.78
C VAL A 101 -7.31 8.70 5.07
N SER A 102 -8.47 9.35 4.96
CA SER A 102 -9.27 9.70 6.14
C SER A 102 -10.48 8.79 6.31
N PHE A 103 -10.84 8.52 7.57
CA PHE A 103 -12.03 7.75 7.93
C PHE A 103 -13.18 8.67 8.36
N PRO A 104 -14.45 8.28 8.14
CA PRO A 104 -15.61 9.05 8.60
C PRO A 104 -15.68 9.18 10.13
N SER A 105 -15.11 8.21 10.84
CA SER A 105 -14.99 8.18 12.29
C SER A 105 -13.73 7.40 12.70
N PRO A 106 -13.15 7.68 13.89
CA PRO A 106 -12.03 6.91 14.41
C PRO A 106 -12.37 5.41 14.48
N LYS A 107 -11.42 4.54 14.14
CA LYS A 107 -11.61 3.08 14.17
C LYS A 107 -10.33 2.34 14.57
N SER A 108 -10.50 1.07 14.93
CA SER A 108 -9.38 0.13 15.04
C SER A 108 -8.94 -0.32 13.66
N ILE A 109 -7.63 -0.50 13.49
CA ILE A 109 -7.01 -0.90 12.23
C ILE A 109 -6.23 -2.19 12.45
N THR A 110 -6.46 -3.18 11.59
CA THR A 110 -5.65 -4.38 11.49
C THR A 110 -4.49 -4.22 10.49
N ASN A 111 -3.47 -5.07 10.57
CA ASN A 111 -2.38 -5.12 9.58
C ASN A 111 -2.89 -5.36 8.15
N TYR A 112 -3.88 -6.24 7.94
CA TYR A 112 -4.44 -6.47 6.61
C TYR A 112 -5.30 -5.31 6.11
N GLU A 113 -6.06 -4.65 6.99
CA GLU A 113 -6.76 -3.42 6.62
C GLU A 113 -5.79 -2.31 6.24
N LEU A 114 -4.65 -2.19 6.93
CA LEU A 114 -3.61 -1.21 6.58
C LEU A 114 -3.02 -1.50 5.19
N LEU A 115 -2.75 -2.77 4.88
CA LEU A 115 -2.31 -3.17 3.54
C LEU A 115 -3.39 -2.92 2.47
N ALA A 116 -4.66 -3.15 2.79
CA ALA A 116 -5.78 -2.86 1.90
C ALA A 116 -5.86 -1.36 1.60
N ILE A 117 -5.68 -0.52 2.62
CA ILE A 117 -5.62 0.93 2.46
C ILE A 117 -4.47 1.32 1.54
N HIS A 118 -3.29 0.74 1.74
CA HIS A 118 -2.12 1.00 0.89
C HIS A 118 -2.35 0.56 -0.57
N ALA A 119 -2.95 -0.61 -0.79
CA ALA A 119 -3.33 -1.07 -2.13
C ALA A 119 -4.34 -0.12 -2.79
N LYS A 120 -5.29 0.44 -2.03
CA LYS A 120 -6.20 1.48 -2.54
C LYS A 120 -5.49 2.78 -2.88
N VAL A 121 -4.46 3.15 -2.15
CA VAL A 121 -3.63 4.32 -2.49
C VAL A 121 -2.90 4.11 -3.81
N TYR A 122 -2.31 2.94 -4.05
CA TYR A 122 -1.74 2.59 -5.36
C TYR A 122 -2.79 2.71 -6.49
N GLN A 123 -3.96 2.10 -6.30
CA GLN A 123 -5.06 2.17 -7.28
C GLN A 123 -5.48 3.62 -7.56
N TYR A 124 -5.62 4.43 -6.51
CA TYR A 124 -5.94 5.85 -6.60
C TYR A 124 -4.87 6.64 -7.37
N ILE A 125 -3.59 6.41 -7.10
CA ILE A 125 -2.47 7.07 -7.80
C ILE A 125 -2.51 6.78 -9.29
N TYR A 126 -2.66 5.50 -9.68
CA TYR A 126 -2.74 5.12 -11.10
C TYR A 126 -4.00 5.69 -11.79
N GLU A 127 -5.12 5.77 -11.08
CA GLU A 127 -6.35 6.38 -11.61
C GLU A 127 -6.18 7.89 -11.85
N ILE A 128 -5.62 8.61 -10.88
CA ILE A 128 -5.34 10.05 -11.01
C ILE A 128 -4.32 10.30 -12.11
N GLU A 129 -3.25 9.50 -12.18
CA GLU A 129 -2.25 9.60 -13.23
C GLU A 129 -2.92 9.56 -14.61
N ASN A 130 -3.69 8.50 -14.87
CA ASN A 130 -4.36 8.28 -16.16
C ASN A 130 -5.47 9.30 -16.48
N THR A 131 -6.04 9.93 -15.45
CA THR A 131 -7.02 11.01 -15.61
C THR A 131 -6.35 12.34 -15.98
N THR A 132 -5.15 12.58 -15.44
CA THR A 132 -4.36 13.80 -15.73
C THR A 132 -3.58 13.70 -17.04
N PHE A 133 -3.17 12.49 -17.42
CA PHE A 133 -2.44 12.20 -18.65
C PHE A 133 -2.79 10.77 -19.14
N PRO A 134 -3.24 10.58 -20.39
CA PRO A 134 -3.60 9.26 -20.89
C PRO A 134 -2.45 8.25 -20.78
N ASP A 135 -2.78 6.96 -20.66
CA ASP A 135 -1.79 5.87 -20.64
C ASP A 135 -0.84 5.98 -21.85
N PRO A 136 0.48 6.18 -21.64
CA PRO A 136 1.47 6.29 -22.71
C PRO A 136 1.80 4.95 -23.38
N GLY A 137 1.23 3.83 -22.90
CA GLY A 137 1.53 2.49 -23.40
C GLY A 137 2.88 1.99 -22.93
N THR A 138 3.46 1.04 -23.68
CA THR A 138 4.78 0.48 -23.38
C THR A 138 5.89 1.17 -24.16
N VAL A 139 7.12 1.08 -23.64
CA VAL A 139 8.32 1.51 -24.37
C VAL A 139 8.49 0.64 -25.62
N PRO A 140 8.70 1.20 -26.83
CA PRO A 140 8.83 0.41 -28.05
C PRO A 140 9.92 -0.68 -27.94
N GLY A 141 9.53 -1.93 -28.13
CA GLY A 141 10.43 -3.09 -28.03
C GLY A 141 10.62 -3.63 -26.60
N MET A 142 9.91 -3.09 -25.60
CA MET A 142 9.94 -3.54 -24.21
C MET A 142 8.51 -3.80 -23.69
N LEU A 143 8.40 -4.59 -22.62
CA LEU A 143 7.12 -4.79 -21.91
C LEU A 143 6.87 -3.70 -20.86
N ASN A 144 7.91 -2.95 -20.49
CA ASN A 144 7.83 -1.90 -19.49
C ASN A 144 6.90 -0.76 -19.92
N ARG A 145 6.15 -0.23 -18.96
CA ARG A 145 5.31 0.94 -19.14
C ARG A 145 6.19 2.15 -19.50
N ALA A 146 5.83 2.87 -20.56
CA ALA A 146 6.46 4.14 -20.87
C ALA A 146 6.18 5.16 -19.77
N LYS A 147 7.06 6.14 -19.62
CA LYS A 147 6.89 7.19 -18.61
C LYS A 147 5.69 8.07 -18.94
N SER A 148 4.84 8.29 -17.94
CA SER A 148 3.74 9.23 -18.00
C SER A 148 4.20 10.65 -17.62
N HIS A 149 3.48 11.65 -18.13
CA HIS A 149 3.64 13.06 -17.74
C HIS A 149 2.46 13.56 -16.90
N GLY A 150 1.76 12.62 -16.25
CA GLY A 150 0.72 12.93 -15.29
C GLY A 150 1.30 13.38 -13.95
N LYS A 151 0.42 13.50 -12.96
CA LYS A 151 0.73 14.10 -11.66
C LYS A 151 1.92 13.45 -10.93
N TYR A 152 2.08 12.13 -11.03
CA TYR A 152 3.05 11.35 -10.27
C TYR A 152 4.19 10.77 -11.15
N GLY A 153 4.08 10.90 -12.48
CA GLY A 153 5.15 10.51 -13.39
C GLY A 153 5.43 9.01 -13.41
N ILE A 154 4.38 8.17 -13.35
CA ILE A 154 4.50 6.71 -13.30
C ILE A 154 5.26 6.18 -14.53
N TRP A 155 6.21 5.27 -14.31
CA TRP A 155 7.02 4.68 -15.39
C TRP A 155 7.45 3.24 -15.07
N GLY A 156 7.96 2.51 -16.06
CA GLY A 156 8.56 1.18 -15.87
C GLY A 156 7.56 0.04 -15.75
N HIS A 157 6.54 0.17 -14.92
CA HIS A 157 5.63 -0.92 -14.57
C HIS A 157 4.16 -0.49 -14.59
N TYR A 158 3.29 -1.42 -14.99
CA TYR A 158 1.87 -1.30 -14.74
C TYR A 158 1.56 -1.73 -13.30
N LEU A 159 0.40 -1.31 -12.78
CA LEU A 159 -0.03 -1.67 -11.43
C LEU A 159 -0.11 -3.19 -11.25
N GLU A 160 -0.51 -3.89 -12.32
CA GLU A 160 -0.63 -5.35 -12.37
C GLU A 160 0.70 -6.08 -12.25
N ASP A 161 1.82 -5.41 -12.55
CA ASP A 161 3.17 -5.99 -12.44
C ASP A 161 3.69 -5.93 -10.99
N LEU A 162 3.10 -5.08 -10.14
CA LEU A 162 3.64 -4.80 -8.81
C LEU A 162 3.26 -5.87 -7.78
N ILE A 163 4.23 -6.29 -6.96
CA ILE A 163 4.08 -7.25 -5.87
C ILE A 163 4.72 -6.70 -4.59
N TYR A 164 4.06 -6.86 -3.44
CA TYR A 164 4.65 -6.48 -2.15
C TYR A 164 5.83 -7.38 -1.80
N ASN A 165 6.99 -6.79 -1.48
CA ASN A 165 8.25 -7.52 -1.25
C ASN A 165 8.60 -7.72 0.23
N SER A 166 7.63 -7.49 1.13
CA SER A 166 7.76 -7.63 2.58
C SER A 166 8.67 -6.62 3.28
N SER A 167 9.25 -5.66 2.53
CA SER A 167 9.96 -4.52 3.08
C SER A 167 9.00 -3.35 3.34
N GLY A 168 9.47 -2.38 4.12
CA GLY A 168 8.70 -1.22 4.53
C GLY A 168 8.49 -1.11 6.05
N GLY A 169 7.82 -0.04 6.44
CA GLY A 169 7.69 0.39 7.83
C GLY A 169 6.32 0.95 8.17
N VAL A 170 5.92 0.75 9.43
CA VAL A 170 4.71 1.31 10.01
C VAL A 170 5.04 2.04 11.29
N LYS A 171 4.61 3.29 11.37
CA LYS A 171 4.75 4.16 12.53
C LYS A 171 3.36 4.51 13.05
N ILE A 172 3.11 4.23 14.33
CA ILE A 172 1.82 4.45 14.97
C ILE A 172 1.90 5.64 15.90
N TYR A 173 0.96 6.56 15.73
CA TYR A 173 0.78 7.76 16.52
C TYR A 173 -0.58 7.73 17.23
N ASN A 174 -0.83 8.68 18.12
CA ASN A 174 -2.03 8.68 18.97
C ASN A 174 -3.35 8.55 18.20
N ASN A 175 -3.48 9.20 17.04
CA ASN A 175 -4.71 9.20 16.25
C ASN A 175 -4.50 8.92 14.75
N PHE A 176 -3.27 8.57 14.34
CA PHE A 176 -2.95 8.27 12.96
C PHE A 176 -1.86 7.21 12.81
N ILE A 177 -1.80 6.63 11.62
CA ILE A 177 -0.72 5.73 11.22
C ILE A 177 0.01 6.36 10.04
N PHE A 178 1.33 6.20 10.00
CA PHE A 178 2.15 6.39 8.80
C PHE A 178 2.62 5.02 8.34
N CYS A 179 2.43 4.70 7.06
CA CYS A 179 2.90 3.43 6.49
C CYS A 179 3.53 3.61 5.12
N GLU A 180 4.52 2.78 4.86
CA GLU A 180 5.28 2.67 3.63
C GLU A 180 5.50 1.18 3.42
N PHE A 181 4.96 0.62 2.34
CA PHE A 181 5.16 -0.79 1.99
C PHE A 181 5.80 -0.87 0.62
N ASP A 182 6.98 -1.48 0.59
CA ASP A 182 7.76 -1.57 -0.63
C ASP A 182 7.15 -2.61 -1.57
N VAL A 183 7.25 -2.33 -2.87
CA VAL A 183 6.82 -3.25 -3.92
C VAL A 183 7.94 -3.43 -4.95
N ASP A 184 8.00 -4.62 -5.51
CA ASP A 184 8.84 -4.97 -6.66
C ASP A 184 7.97 -5.34 -7.86
N SER A 185 8.61 -5.71 -8.97
CA SER A 185 7.98 -6.12 -10.23
C SER A 185 8.74 -7.27 -10.90
#